data_AF-A0A1G7QLG6-F1
#
_entry.id   AF-A0A1G7QLG6-F1
#
_cell.length_a   1.000
_cell.length_b   1.000
_cell.length_c   1.000
_cell.angle_alpha   90.00
_cell.angle_beta   90.00
_cell.angle_gamma   90.00
#
_symmetry.space_group_name_H-M   'P 1'
#
loop_
_entity.id
_entity.type
_entity.pdbx_description
1 polymer ?
#
loop_
_entity_poly.entity_id
_entity_poly.type
_entity_poly.pdbx_seq_one_letter_code
_entity_poly.pdbx_strand_id
1 'polypeptide(L)'
;MLNDELLALASAAGTAVATAAGTDTWEGVRARIGGWLSRGDARREEGVLAELDSGAAELLGSGGPTDAEVERYRAAWRDRVVAVLSMLDEPDRENAARDLRQLIAQEVAAPRLDGGSVHAQRDVQIRAEHGSLASGVINGDVNFSPPPPPVRPQG
;
A
#
# COMPACT_ATOMS: atom_id res chain seq x y z
N MET A 1 -12.58 -3.24 -23.23
CA MET A 1 -12.49 -2.10 -22.28
C MET A 1 -12.24 -2.68 -20.90
N LEU A 2 -11.43 -2.03 -20.07
CA LEU A 2 -11.28 -2.46 -18.68
C LEU A 2 -12.58 -2.17 -17.92
N ASN A 3 -12.97 -3.09 -17.04
CA ASN A 3 -14.09 -2.86 -16.13
C ASN A 3 -13.64 -2.05 -14.91
N ASP A 4 -14.62 -1.56 -14.13
CA ASP A 4 -14.36 -0.74 -12.94
C ASP A 4 -13.52 -1.46 -11.89
N GLU A 5 -13.64 -2.79 -11.80
CA GLU A 5 -12.87 -3.60 -10.84
C GLU A 5 -11.37 -3.60 -11.18
N LEU A 6 -11.01 -3.75 -12.46
CA LEU A 6 -9.63 -3.69 -12.91
C LEU A 6 -9.04 -2.27 -12.77
N LEU A 7 -9.85 -1.24 -12.97
CA LEU A 7 -9.44 0.15 -12.71
C LEU A 7 -9.20 0.40 -11.22
N ALA A 8 -10.05 -0.14 -10.34
CA ALA A 8 -9.86 -0.07 -8.89
C ALA A 8 -8.60 -0.82 -8.46
N LEU A 9 -8.32 -1.98 -9.06
CA LEU A 9 -7.10 -2.74 -8.81
C LEU A 9 -5.83 -1.97 -9.22
N ALA A 10 -5.85 -1.33 -10.40
CA ALA A 10 -4.75 -0.47 -10.83
C ALA A 10 -4.54 0.72 -9.89
N SER A 11 -5.64 1.31 -9.41
CA SER A 11 -5.62 2.40 -8.42
C SER A 11 -5.00 1.94 -7.09
N ALA A 12 -5.29 0.72 -6.66
CA ALA A 12 -4.70 0.11 -5.47
C ALA A 12 -3.19 -0.18 -5.66
N ALA A 13 -2.78 -0.65 -6.83
CA ALA A 13 -1.36 -0.85 -7.16
C ALA A 13 -0.57 0.47 -7.09
N GLY A 14 -1.10 1.55 -7.68
CA GLY A 14 -0.50 2.88 -7.58
C GLY A 14 -0.38 3.37 -6.14
N THR A 15 -1.39 3.14 -5.30
CA THR A 15 -1.32 3.43 -3.86
C THR A 15 -0.21 2.63 -3.19
N ALA A 16 -0.12 1.32 -3.43
CA ALA A 16 0.87 0.46 -2.80
C ALA A 16 2.31 0.92 -3.12
N VAL A 17 2.57 1.29 -4.38
CA VAL A 17 3.88 1.82 -4.81
C VAL A 17 4.19 3.15 -4.13
N ALA A 18 3.24 4.08 -4.06
CA ALA A 18 3.45 5.38 -3.42
C ALA A 18 3.64 5.28 -1.90
N THR A 19 2.87 4.43 -1.21
CA THR A 19 2.98 4.22 0.23
C THR A 19 4.24 3.48 0.64
N ALA A 20 4.74 2.57 -0.21
CA ALA A 20 5.98 1.84 0.06
C ALA A 20 7.24 2.64 -0.31
N ALA A 21 7.13 3.71 -1.10
CA ALA A 21 8.29 4.51 -1.50
C ALA A 21 8.98 5.11 -0.26
N GLY A 22 10.26 4.77 -0.07
CA GLY A 22 11.06 5.28 1.04
C GLY A 22 10.81 4.60 2.39
N THR A 23 10.04 3.52 2.42
CA THR A 23 9.86 2.68 3.61
C THR A 23 10.69 1.40 3.52
N ASP A 24 10.79 0.68 4.63
CA ASP A 24 11.47 -0.63 4.66
C ASP A 24 10.79 -1.68 3.77
N THR A 25 9.53 -1.47 3.37
CA THR A 25 8.80 -2.36 2.46
C THR A 25 9.07 -2.06 0.98
N TRP A 26 9.79 -0.97 0.66
CA TRP A 26 10.04 -0.54 -0.72
C TRP A 26 10.60 -1.64 -1.60
N GLU A 27 11.68 -2.29 -1.17
CA GLU A 27 12.36 -3.32 -1.96
C GLU A 27 11.43 -4.50 -2.31
N GLY A 28 10.58 -4.89 -1.37
CA GLY A 28 9.61 -5.98 -1.56
C GLY A 28 8.54 -5.63 -2.59
N VAL A 29 7.97 -4.42 -2.50
CA VAL A 29 6.96 -3.92 -3.45
C VAL A 29 7.56 -3.68 -4.83
N ARG A 30 8.73 -3.02 -4.88
CA ARG A 30 9.46 -2.69 -6.09
C ARG A 30 9.75 -3.93 -6.93
N ALA A 31 10.31 -4.98 -6.33
CA ALA A 31 10.62 -6.22 -7.04
C ALA A 31 9.36 -6.90 -7.59
N ARG A 32 8.30 -7.00 -6.78
CA ARG A 32 7.03 -7.64 -7.15
C ARG A 32 6.32 -6.90 -8.28
N ILE A 33 6.20 -5.59 -8.17
CA ILE A 33 5.56 -4.74 -9.19
C ILE A 33 6.42 -4.69 -10.46
N GLY A 34 7.75 -4.63 -10.32
CA GLY A 34 8.69 -4.70 -11.45
C GLY A 34 8.51 -5.96 -12.28
N GLY A 35 8.55 -7.13 -11.63
CA GLY A 35 8.33 -8.43 -12.29
C GLY A 35 6.93 -8.57 -12.90
N TRP A 36 5.90 -8.02 -12.25
CA TRP A 36 4.54 -8.04 -12.78
C TRP A 36 4.39 -7.15 -14.04
N LEU A 37 4.95 -5.93 -14.02
CA LEU A 37 4.91 -4.98 -15.14
C LEU A 37 5.80 -5.42 -16.32
N SER A 38 6.86 -6.17 -16.03
CA SER A 38 7.72 -6.76 -17.05
C SER A 38 7.15 -8.03 -17.67
N ARG A 39 6.15 -8.64 -17.01
CA ARG A 39 5.57 -9.96 -17.36
C ARG A 39 6.64 -11.05 -17.50
N GLY A 40 7.73 -10.94 -16.74
CA GLY A 40 8.85 -11.88 -16.75
C GLY A 40 9.95 -11.59 -17.79
N ASP A 41 9.88 -10.48 -18.53
CA ASP A 41 10.98 -10.04 -19.40
C ASP A 41 12.03 -9.27 -18.58
N ALA A 42 13.20 -9.89 -18.37
CA ALA A 42 14.28 -9.33 -17.55
C ALA A 42 14.78 -7.96 -18.04
N ARG A 43 14.83 -7.71 -19.36
CA ARG A 43 15.30 -6.40 -19.87
C ARG A 43 14.27 -5.31 -19.63
N ARG A 44 12.99 -5.67 -19.75
CA ARG A 44 11.89 -4.75 -19.44
C ARG A 44 11.83 -4.47 -17.93
N GLU A 45 12.09 -5.49 -17.12
CA GLU A 45 12.09 -5.40 -15.67
C GLU A 45 13.13 -4.40 -15.17
N GLU A 46 14.38 -4.50 -15.64
CA GLU A 46 15.44 -3.54 -15.28
C GLU A 46 15.04 -2.09 -15.56
N GLY A 47 14.40 -1.83 -16.71
CA GLY A 47 13.90 -0.50 -17.05
C GLY A 47 12.79 -0.02 -16.13
N VAL A 48 11.82 -0.89 -15.81
CA VAL A 48 10.73 -0.56 -14.87
C VAL A 48 11.25 -0.31 -13.47
N LEU A 49 12.21 -1.12 -13.02
CA LEU A 49 12.85 -0.97 -11.71
C LEU A 49 13.62 0.34 -11.60
N ALA A 50 14.34 0.74 -12.65
CA ALA A 50 15.02 2.03 -12.70
C ALA A 50 14.03 3.21 -12.68
N GLU A 51 12.89 3.10 -13.38
CA GLU A 51 11.82 4.10 -13.32
C GLU A 51 11.20 4.21 -11.91
N LEU A 52 10.97 3.07 -11.24
CA LEU A 52 10.49 3.01 -9.85
C LEU A 52 11.46 3.71 -8.90
N ASP A 53 12.75 3.42 -8.99
CA ASP A 53 13.77 4.02 -8.12
C ASP A 53 13.93 5.51 -8.35
N SER A 54 14.00 5.92 -9.63
CA SER A 54 14.13 7.34 -9.97
C SER A 54 12.92 8.14 -9.50
N GLY A 55 11.71 7.62 -9.69
CA GLY A 55 10.49 8.30 -9.27
C GLY A 55 10.32 8.34 -7.75
N ALA A 56 10.71 7.27 -7.04
CA ALA A 56 10.75 7.26 -5.57
C ALA A 56 11.78 8.27 -5.04
N ALA A 57 12.96 8.36 -5.64
CA ALA A 57 13.98 9.33 -5.26
C ALA A 57 13.54 10.78 -5.50
N GLU A 58 12.84 11.05 -6.62
CA GLU A 58 12.25 12.36 -6.91
C GLU A 58 11.17 12.71 -5.87
N LEU A 59 10.30 11.75 -5.54
CA LEU A 59 9.24 11.92 -4.55
C LEU A 59 9.81 12.22 -3.15
N LEU A 60 10.90 11.56 -2.77
CA LEU A 60 11.53 11.69 -1.45
C LEU A 60 12.59 12.80 -1.37
N GLY A 61 12.55 13.76 -2.31
CA GLY A 61 13.47 14.89 -2.35
C GLY A 61 13.54 15.70 -1.04
N SER A 62 14.50 16.63 -1.01
CA SER A 62 14.83 17.44 0.17
C SER A 62 13.64 18.28 0.66
N GLY A 63 12.86 17.76 1.61
CA GLY A 63 11.66 18.41 2.15
C GLY A 63 10.48 17.48 2.39
N GLY A 64 10.54 16.25 1.88
CA GLY A 64 9.41 15.31 1.91
C GLY A 64 8.37 15.64 0.83
N PRO A 65 7.62 14.63 0.36
CA PRO A 65 6.67 14.81 -0.73
C PRO A 65 5.44 15.63 -0.31
N THR A 66 4.97 16.49 -1.21
CA THR A 66 3.64 17.11 -1.11
C THR A 66 2.56 16.12 -1.54
N ASP A 67 1.32 16.31 -1.06
CA ASP A 67 0.16 15.48 -1.46
C ASP A 67 -0.03 15.45 -2.99
N ALA A 68 0.27 16.55 -3.68
CA ALA A 68 0.17 16.64 -5.13
C ALA A 68 1.23 15.78 -5.84
N GLU A 69 2.45 15.71 -5.30
CA GLU A 69 3.52 14.86 -5.82
C GLU A 69 3.22 13.38 -5.56
N VAL A 70 2.71 13.04 -4.37
CA VAL A 70 2.25 11.69 -4.05
C VAL A 70 1.15 11.24 -5.01
N GLU A 71 0.12 12.07 -5.22
CA GLU A 71 -0.98 11.70 -6.13
C GLU A 71 -0.52 11.61 -7.58
N ARG A 72 0.40 12.48 -8.03
CA ARG A 72 0.98 12.39 -9.37
C ARG A 72 1.76 11.10 -9.56
N TYR A 73 2.59 10.74 -8.59
CA TYR A 73 3.37 9.50 -8.61
C TYR A 73 2.45 8.27 -8.63
N ARG A 74 1.44 8.26 -7.75
CA ARG A 74 0.40 7.24 -7.68
C ARG A 74 -0.36 7.09 -9.00
N ALA A 75 -0.77 8.19 -9.62
CA ALA A 75 -1.50 8.19 -10.89
C ALA A 75 -0.63 7.65 -12.03
N ALA A 76 0.66 8.01 -12.08
CA ALA A 76 1.58 7.51 -13.10
C ALA A 76 1.68 5.98 -13.07
N TRP A 77 1.81 5.38 -11.88
CA TRP A 77 1.87 3.93 -11.73
C TRP A 77 0.53 3.24 -11.98
N ARG A 78 -0.58 3.83 -11.55
CA ARG A 78 -1.94 3.37 -11.91
C ARG A 78 -2.08 3.27 -13.43
N ASP A 79 -1.70 4.33 -14.15
CA ASP A 79 -1.88 4.41 -15.60
C ASP A 79 -1.00 3.39 -16.32
N ARG A 80 0.17 3.07 -15.78
CA ARG A 80 1.07 2.02 -16.32
C ARG A 80 0.48 0.62 -16.13
N VAL A 81 -0.14 0.34 -14.98
CA VAL A 81 -0.87 -0.91 -14.74
C VAL A 81 -2.07 -1.03 -15.68
N VAL A 82 -2.84 0.05 -15.85
CA VAL A 82 -3.95 0.12 -16.82
C VAL A 82 -3.45 -0.17 -18.24
N ALA A 83 -2.32 0.40 -18.64
CA ALA A 83 -1.73 0.16 -19.96
C ALA A 83 -1.40 -1.31 -20.17
N VAL A 84 -0.76 -1.97 -19.19
CA VAL A 84 -0.47 -3.41 -19.26
C VAL A 84 -1.76 -4.23 -19.38
N LEU A 85 -2.73 -4.03 -18.48
CA LEU A 85 -3.99 -4.76 -18.51
C LEU A 85 -4.78 -4.54 -19.80
N SER A 86 -4.66 -3.36 -20.43
CA SER A 86 -5.36 -3.04 -21.67
C SER A 86 -4.76 -3.71 -22.90
N MET A 87 -3.47 -4.05 -22.87
CA MET A 87 -2.76 -4.72 -23.97
C MET A 87 -2.97 -6.24 -23.97
N LEU A 88 -3.39 -6.83 -22.85
CA LEU A 88 -3.63 -8.26 -22.71
C LEU A 88 -4.97 -8.68 -23.30
N ASP A 89 -5.04 -9.93 -23.76
CA ASP A 89 -6.30 -10.59 -24.07
C ASP A 89 -7.04 -10.97 -22.78
N GLU A 90 -8.30 -11.39 -22.88
CA GLU A 90 -9.12 -11.65 -21.69
C GLU A 90 -8.55 -12.70 -20.72
N PRO A 91 -8.09 -13.90 -21.17
CA PRO A 91 -7.53 -14.88 -20.25
C PRO A 91 -6.25 -14.40 -19.58
N ASP A 92 -5.33 -13.75 -20.31
CA ASP A 92 -4.09 -13.25 -19.71
C ASP A 92 -4.34 -12.04 -18.81
N ARG A 93 -5.32 -11.20 -19.15
CA ARG A 93 -5.75 -10.06 -18.32
C ARG A 93 -6.27 -10.53 -16.97
N GLU A 94 -7.11 -11.56 -16.95
CA GLU A 94 -7.66 -12.11 -15.71
C GLU A 94 -6.57 -12.77 -14.86
N ASN A 95 -5.63 -13.50 -15.48
CA ASN A 95 -4.47 -14.06 -14.79
C ASN A 95 -3.60 -12.94 -14.19
N ALA A 96 -3.26 -11.93 -14.99
CA ALA A 96 -2.50 -10.77 -14.52
C ALA A 96 -3.20 -10.03 -13.38
N ALA A 97 -4.53 -9.89 -13.43
CA ALA A 97 -5.31 -9.28 -12.38
C ALA A 97 -5.31 -10.12 -11.09
N ARG A 98 -5.34 -11.46 -11.18
CA ARG A 98 -5.19 -12.35 -10.01
C ARG A 98 -3.82 -12.22 -9.38
N ASP A 99 -2.76 -12.24 -10.19
CA ASP A 99 -1.39 -12.05 -9.73
C ASP A 99 -1.29 -10.71 -8.98
N LEU A 100 -1.77 -9.62 -9.58
CA LEU A 100 -1.71 -8.30 -8.99
C LEU A 100 -2.51 -8.19 -7.67
N ARG A 101 -3.70 -8.80 -7.60
CA ARG A 101 -4.47 -8.88 -6.35
C ARG A 101 -3.69 -9.62 -5.25
N GLN A 102 -3.03 -10.72 -5.58
CA GLN A 102 -2.22 -11.46 -4.62
C GLN A 102 -1.01 -10.65 -4.14
N LEU A 103 -0.33 -9.95 -5.05
CA LEU A 103 0.78 -9.06 -4.68
C LEU A 103 0.31 -7.99 -3.70
N ILE A 104 -0.77 -7.26 -4.01
CA ILE A 104 -1.29 -6.21 -3.14
C ILE A 104 -1.76 -6.78 -1.79
N ALA A 105 -2.42 -7.94 -1.78
CA ALA A 105 -2.86 -8.58 -0.55
C ALA A 105 -1.69 -8.98 0.36
N GLN A 106 -0.56 -9.42 -0.21
CA GLN A 106 0.64 -9.77 0.56
C GLN A 106 1.26 -8.55 1.24
N GLU A 107 1.25 -7.37 0.60
CA GLU A 107 1.76 -6.14 1.21
C GLU A 107 0.88 -5.66 2.38
N VAL A 108 -0.43 -5.94 2.33
CA VAL A 108 -1.36 -5.63 3.42
C VAL A 108 -1.26 -6.68 4.55
N ALA A 109 -1.00 -7.94 4.20
CA ALA A 109 -1.00 -9.07 5.13
C ALA A 109 0.37 -9.41 5.74
N ALA A 110 1.47 -8.87 5.21
CA ALA A 110 2.79 -9.08 5.76
C ALA A 110 2.80 -8.65 7.24
N PRO A 111 3.03 -9.57 8.20
CA PRO A 111 3.22 -9.18 9.57
C PRO A 111 4.48 -8.32 9.62
N ARG A 112 4.33 -7.07 10.07
CA ARG A 112 5.45 -6.21 10.49
C ARG A 112 6.17 -6.91 11.64
N LEU A 113 7.09 -7.79 11.29
CA LEU A 113 8.15 -8.20 12.18
C LEU A 113 9.14 -7.05 12.17
N ASP A 114 9.38 -6.53 13.38
CA ASP A 114 10.14 -5.34 13.73
C ASP A 114 9.33 -4.03 13.72
N GLY A 115 9.24 -3.47 14.94
CA GLY A 115 8.30 -2.44 15.33
C GLY A 115 8.44 -1.14 14.54
N GLY A 116 7.35 -0.75 13.88
CA GLY A 116 7.26 0.53 13.18
C GLY A 116 5.84 0.83 12.72
N SER A 117 5.15 1.64 13.52
CA SER A 117 3.99 2.49 13.21
C SER A 117 3.05 2.05 12.08
N VAL A 118 1.88 1.52 12.45
CA VAL A 118 0.77 1.26 11.53
C VAL A 118 0.01 2.56 11.24
N HIS A 119 0.19 3.13 10.06
CA HIS A 119 -0.76 4.09 9.48
C HIS A 119 -1.86 3.30 8.76
N ALA A 120 -3.01 3.12 9.42
CA ALA A 120 -4.19 2.53 8.82
C ALA A 120 -5.31 3.58 8.78
N GLN A 121 -5.62 4.05 7.57
CA GLN A 121 -6.66 5.05 7.29
C GLN A 121 -8.09 4.44 7.26
N ARG A 122 -8.37 3.41 8.06
CA ARG A 122 -9.74 2.91 8.26
C ARG A 122 -9.86 2.38 9.68
N ASP A 123 -10.86 2.88 10.41
CA ASP A 123 -11.16 2.63 11.82
C ASP A 123 -10.43 1.44 12.45
N VAL A 124 -9.33 1.73 13.15
CA VAL A 124 -8.61 0.74 13.94
C VAL A 124 -9.15 0.77 15.37
N GLN A 125 -9.99 -0.20 15.73
CA GLN A 125 -10.24 -0.49 17.13
C GLN A 125 -9.02 -1.18 17.72
N ILE A 126 -8.13 -0.41 18.35
CA ILE A 126 -6.99 -0.92 19.11
C ILE A 126 -7.51 -1.34 20.48
N ARG A 127 -7.74 -2.65 20.68
CA ARG A 127 -7.99 -3.23 22.00
C ARG A 127 -6.64 -3.66 22.58
N ALA A 128 -6.12 -2.87 23.52
CA ALA A 128 -4.89 -3.21 24.24
C ALA A 128 -5.23 -4.12 25.42
N GLU A 129 -4.80 -5.39 25.35
CA GLU A 129 -4.84 -6.29 26.49
C GLU A 129 -3.38 -6.53 26.92
N HIS A 130 -3.05 -6.14 28.15
CA HIS A 130 -1.73 -6.22 28.81
C HIS A 130 -0.71 -5.09 28.57
N GLY A 131 -1.07 -3.86 28.99
CA GLY A 131 -0.12 -2.98 29.67
C GLY A 131 1.06 -2.43 28.87
N SER A 132 0.89 -2.15 27.58
CA SER A 132 1.89 -1.42 26.79
C SER A 132 1.38 -0.03 26.42
N LEU A 133 2.20 0.99 26.71
CA LEU A 133 1.94 2.39 26.37
C LEU A 133 2.46 2.66 24.95
N ALA A 134 1.55 2.79 23.98
CA ALA A 134 1.87 3.34 22.68
C ALA A 134 1.82 4.88 22.78
N SER A 135 2.99 5.54 22.77
CA SER A 135 3.04 7.00 22.68
C SER A 135 3.01 7.39 21.20
N GLY A 136 1.83 7.74 20.71
CA GLY A 136 1.63 8.41 19.43
C GLY A 136 1.23 9.86 19.69
N VAL A 137 1.86 10.80 18.98
CA VAL A 137 1.41 12.20 18.98
C VAL A 137 0.12 12.26 18.17
N ILE A 138 -1.01 12.48 18.85
CA ILE A 138 -2.31 12.66 18.23
C ILE A 138 -2.50 14.16 18.03
N ASN A 139 -2.45 14.63 16.79
CA ASN A 139 -2.91 15.97 16.44
C ASN A 139 -4.44 15.92 16.24
N GLY A 140 -5.19 16.02 17.34
CA GLY A 140 -6.66 16.02 17.36
C GLY A 140 -7.24 15.79 18.76
N ASP A 141 -8.48 16.25 18.99
CA ASP A 141 -9.19 16.09 20.26
C ASP A 141 -9.51 14.62 20.57
N VAL A 142 -9.20 14.19 21.81
CA VAL A 142 -9.43 12.82 22.30
C VAL A 142 -10.51 12.85 23.38
N ASN A 143 -11.64 12.18 23.15
CA ASN A 143 -12.73 12.09 24.12
C ASN A 143 -12.74 10.70 24.77
N PHE A 144 -12.56 10.65 26.09
CA PHE A 144 -12.68 9.42 26.87
C PHE A 144 -14.03 9.39 27.60
N SER A 145 -14.91 8.46 27.22
CA SER A 145 -16.07 8.10 28.04
C SER A 145 -15.68 6.99 29.01
N PRO A 146 -15.83 7.17 30.34
CA PRO A 146 -15.47 6.15 31.32
C PRO A 146 -16.43 4.94 31.28
N PRO A 147 -15.93 3.70 31.49
CA PRO A 147 -16.77 2.50 31.50
C PRO A 147 -17.66 2.42 32.76
N PRO A 148 -18.87 1.81 32.67
CA PRO A 148 -19.74 1.63 33.82
C PRO A 148 -19.15 0.61 34.83
N PRO A 149 -19.37 0.81 36.13
CA PRO A 149 -18.80 -0.05 37.17
C PRO A 149 -19.41 -1.47 37.17
N PRO A 150 -18.63 -2.51 37.52
CA PRO A 150 -19.10 -3.89 37.54
C PRO A 150 -20.12 -4.13 38.66
N VAL A 151 -21.24 -4.76 38.31
CA VAL A 151 -22.22 -5.30 39.27
C VAL A 151 -21.65 -6.54 39.95
N ARG A 152 -21.58 -6.55 41.28
CA ARG A 152 -21.17 -7.74 42.06
C ARG A 152 -22.33 -8.75 42.12
N PRO A 153 -22.09 -10.05 41.87
CA PRO A 153 -23.08 -11.08 42.18
C PRO A 153 -23.16 -11.26 43.70
N GLN A 154 -24.36 -11.15 44.25
CA GLN A 154 -24.65 -11.46 45.66
C GLN A 154 -24.81 -12.97 45.80
N GLY A 155 -24.09 -13.56 46.76
CA GLY A 155 -24.37 -14.92 47.26
C GLY A 155 -25.57 -14.96 48.18
#